data_AF-A0AAU6KQ56-F1
#
_entry.id   AF-A0AAU6KQ56-F1
#
_cell.length_a   1.000
_cell.length_b   1.000
_cell.length_c   1.000
_cell.angle_alpha   90.00
_cell.angle_beta   90.00
_cell.angle_gamma   90.00
#
_symmetry.space_group_name_H-M   'P 1'
#
loop_
_entity.id
_entity.type
_entity.pdbx_description
1 polymer ?
#
loop_
_entity_poly.entity_id
_entity_poly.type
_entity_poly.pdbx_seq_one_letter_code
_entity_poly.pdbx_strand_id
1 'polypeptide(L)'
;MTGLALVAVLCLNGCGEQHATDSTAGAATSSPRSSASGASGASPYVEPGAGDGAPHYNENNGYRRPGDMSPASARDAAKEADRIRPVLKRLWEQKKWDPATVRAALVPLGYEEGRTGAKGEPLDGTLTVRAMFSRYTDGHEVTPEGALVGLRVHDDACVTAFVQKSNYGVTTNGPYLETGCFEPPYGH
;
A
#
# COMPACT_ATOMS: atom_id res chain seq x y z
N MET A 1 13.90 -64.00 -15.26
CA MET A 1 14.81 -63.95 -14.10
C MET A 1 14.51 -62.64 -13.39
N THR A 2 13.64 -62.65 -12.37
CA THR A 2 13.99 -62.58 -10.92
C THR A 2 14.76 -61.32 -10.52
N GLY A 3 14.16 -60.51 -9.65
CA GLY A 3 14.84 -59.43 -8.90
C GLY A 3 13.85 -58.50 -8.18
N LEU A 4 13.69 -58.71 -6.87
CA LEU A 4 12.74 -58.08 -5.94
C LEU A 4 13.54 -57.35 -4.83
N ALA A 5 13.16 -56.12 -4.45
CA ALA A 5 13.43 -55.44 -3.16
C ALA A 5 12.84 -54.01 -3.22
N LEU A 6 11.75 -53.63 -2.54
CA LEU A 6 11.53 -53.36 -1.10
C LEU A 6 12.37 -52.19 -0.53
N VAL A 7 11.72 -51.12 -0.07
CA VAL A 7 11.72 -50.59 1.33
C VAL A 7 11.09 -49.19 1.39
N ALA A 8 10.22 -49.02 2.39
CA ALA A 8 9.44 -47.85 2.75
C ALA A 8 10.10 -47.01 3.84
N VAL A 9 9.89 -45.68 3.85
CA VAL A 9 9.96 -44.75 5.02
C VAL A 9 9.27 -43.43 4.58
N LEU A 10 8.48 -42.63 5.31
CA LEU A 10 8.47 -42.18 6.70
C LEU A 10 7.03 -41.77 7.12
N CYS A 11 6.55 -42.24 8.26
CA CYS A 11 5.40 -41.67 8.98
C CYS A 11 5.90 -40.47 9.81
N LEU A 12 5.30 -39.29 9.63
CA LEU A 12 5.51 -38.17 10.56
C LEU A 12 4.70 -38.43 11.84
N ASN A 13 5.40 -38.48 12.97
CA ASN A 13 4.81 -38.47 14.30
C ASN A 13 4.35 -37.04 14.62
N GLY A 14 3.04 -36.85 14.79
CA GLY A 14 2.47 -35.65 15.39
C GLY A 14 2.47 -35.77 16.91
N CYS A 15 3.13 -34.84 17.60
CA CYS A 15 2.99 -34.65 19.04
C CYS A 15 2.07 -33.44 19.29
N GLY A 16 0.85 -33.70 19.74
CA GLY A 16 -0.04 -32.69 20.30
C GLY A 16 -0.44 -33.12 21.70
N GLU A 17 0.22 -32.59 22.72
CA GLU A 17 -0.12 -32.82 24.12
C GLU A 17 -1.14 -31.75 24.55
N GLN A 18 -2.38 -32.17 24.84
CA GLN A 18 -3.40 -31.32 25.47
C GLN A 18 -3.38 -31.56 26.98
N HIS A 19 -2.91 -30.58 27.75
CA HIS A 19 -3.12 -30.58 29.19
C HIS A 19 -4.46 -29.92 29.53
N ALA A 20 -5.45 -30.76 29.83
CA ALA A 20 -6.58 -30.40 30.67
C ALA A 20 -6.17 -30.62 32.14
N THR A 21 -6.28 -29.59 32.97
CA THR A 21 -6.28 -29.75 34.43
C THR A 21 -7.67 -29.45 34.95
N ASP A 22 -8.42 -30.51 35.21
CA ASP A 22 -9.48 -30.50 36.20
C ASP A 22 -8.85 -30.43 37.60
N SER A 23 -9.41 -29.59 38.47
CA SER A 23 -9.25 -29.74 39.92
C SER A 23 -10.50 -29.23 40.61
N THR A 24 -11.23 -30.20 41.15
CA THR A 24 -12.52 -30.08 41.85
C THR A 24 -12.31 -29.79 43.34
N ALA A 25 -13.12 -28.84 43.84
CA ALA A 25 -13.71 -28.68 45.18
C ALA A 25 -12.87 -28.42 46.45
N GLY A 26 -13.28 -27.36 47.18
CA GLY A 26 -13.04 -27.15 48.61
C GLY A 26 -13.59 -25.78 49.09
N ALA A 27 -14.39 -25.75 50.16
CA ALA A 27 -15.45 -24.76 50.42
C ALA A 27 -15.13 -23.52 51.30
N ALA A 28 -15.97 -22.49 51.09
CA ALA A 28 -16.49 -21.42 51.97
C ALA A 28 -15.57 -20.48 52.78
N THR A 29 -15.75 -19.15 52.64
CA THR A 29 -16.32 -18.22 53.66
C THR A 29 -16.20 -16.73 53.24
N SER A 30 -17.32 -16.00 53.36
CA SER A 30 -17.52 -14.53 53.49
C SER A 30 -17.21 -13.56 52.34
N SER A 31 -18.27 -12.85 51.89
CA SER A 31 -18.18 -11.53 51.24
C SER A 31 -17.78 -10.43 52.24
N PRO A 32 -17.19 -9.31 51.77
CA PRO A 32 -18.06 -8.16 51.45
C PRO A 32 -17.72 -7.48 50.12
N ARG A 33 -18.77 -6.89 49.52
CA ARG A 33 -18.72 -6.07 48.32
C ARG A 33 -17.75 -4.89 48.49
N SER A 34 -16.85 -4.72 47.54
CA SER A 34 -16.26 -3.42 47.23
C SER A 34 -16.24 -3.28 45.72
N SER A 35 -17.00 -2.32 45.23
CA SER A 35 -17.10 -1.94 43.83
C SER A 35 -15.72 -1.49 43.34
N ALA A 36 -15.01 -2.36 42.64
CA ALA A 36 -13.85 -1.99 41.85
C ALA A 36 -14.31 -1.95 40.39
N SER A 37 -14.44 -0.73 39.87
CA SER A 37 -14.67 -0.45 38.46
C SER A 37 -13.74 -1.31 37.62
N GLY A 38 -14.32 -2.20 36.81
CA GLY A 38 -13.57 -3.03 35.89
C GLY A 38 -12.81 -2.13 34.93
N ALA A 39 -11.50 -2.01 35.11
CA ALA A 39 -10.64 -1.70 34.01
C ALA A 39 -10.75 -2.90 33.06
N SER A 40 -11.61 -2.77 32.04
CA SER A 40 -11.60 -3.66 30.89
C SER A 40 -10.18 -3.63 30.35
N GLY A 41 -9.40 -4.65 30.67
CA GLY A 41 -8.07 -4.83 30.10
C GLY A 41 -8.22 -4.77 28.59
N ALA A 42 -7.50 -3.84 27.96
CA ALA A 42 -7.39 -3.82 26.51
C ALA A 42 -7.02 -5.24 26.08
N SER A 43 -7.78 -5.82 25.16
CA SER A 43 -7.48 -7.14 24.61
C SER A 43 -6.01 -7.13 24.15
N PRO A 44 -5.23 -8.19 24.43
CA PRO A 44 -3.83 -8.26 24.02
C PRO A 44 -3.63 -8.21 22.49
N TYR A 45 -4.73 -8.26 21.73
CA TYR A 45 -4.78 -8.16 20.28
C TYR A 45 -5.08 -6.75 19.77
N VAL A 46 -5.21 -5.74 20.62
CA VAL A 46 -5.49 -4.36 20.21
C VAL A 46 -4.21 -3.54 20.29
N GLU A 47 -3.69 -3.12 19.13
CA GLU A 47 -2.55 -2.19 19.07
C GLU A 47 -2.89 -0.84 19.71
N PRO A 48 -1.95 -0.20 20.42
CA PRO A 48 -2.12 1.16 20.90
C PRO A 48 -2.48 2.13 19.76
N GLY A 49 -3.62 2.81 19.87
CA GLY A 49 -4.11 3.75 18.86
C GLY A 49 -4.98 3.14 17.76
N ALA A 50 -5.31 1.84 17.80
CA ALA A 50 -6.19 1.19 16.82
C ALA A 50 -7.67 1.64 16.90
N GLY A 51 -8.09 2.26 18.01
CA GLY A 51 -9.51 2.62 18.23
C GLY A 51 -10.44 1.42 18.16
N ASP A 52 -11.65 1.59 17.61
CA ASP A 52 -12.62 0.52 17.34
C ASP A 52 -12.27 -0.30 16.06
N GLY A 53 -11.05 -0.14 15.52
CA GLY A 53 -10.59 -0.85 14.34
C GLY A 53 -10.31 -2.33 14.61
N ALA A 54 -10.25 -3.13 13.54
CA ALA A 54 -9.82 -4.52 13.64
C ALA A 54 -8.40 -4.61 14.26
N PRO A 55 -8.11 -5.63 15.08
CA PRO A 55 -6.75 -6.01 15.44
C PRO A 55 -5.81 -5.97 14.23
N HIS A 56 -4.61 -5.43 14.40
CA HIS A 56 -3.58 -5.32 13.35
C HIS A 56 -3.93 -4.43 12.15
N TYR A 57 -4.92 -3.53 12.24
CA TYR A 57 -5.31 -2.69 11.11
C TYR A 57 -4.16 -1.84 10.56
N ASN A 58 -3.35 -1.24 11.43
CA ASN A 58 -2.26 -0.36 11.02
C ASN A 58 -1.16 -1.14 10.29
N GLU A 59 -0.79 -2.30 10.81
CA GLU A 59 0.21 -3.20 10.24
C GLU A 59 -0.28 -3.74 8.88
N ASN A 60 -1.54 -4.21 8.82
CA ASN A 60 -2.14 -4.74 7.60
C ASN A 60 -2.29 -3.71 6.48
N ASN A 61 -2.35 -2.41 6.81
CA ASN A 61 -2.50 -1.33 5.83
C ASN A 61 -1.24 -0.46 5.70
N GLY A 62 -0.11 -0.87 6.29
CA GLY A 62 1.14 -0.11 6.22
C GLY A 62 1.59 0.18 4.79
N TYR A 63 1.42 -0.78 3.88
CA TYR A 63 1.75 -0.61 2.45
C TYR A 63 0.97 0.51 1.75
N ARG A 64 -0.24 0.85 2.24
CA ARG A 64 -1.09 1.94 1.71
C ARG A 64 -0.71 3.30 2.27
N ARG A 65 0.20 3.38 3.24
CA ARG A 65 0.64 4.65 3.80
C ARG A 65 1.84 5.16 3.01
N PRO A 66 1.80 6.41 2.53
CA PRO A 66 3.02 7.01 2.02
C PRO A 66 4.03 7.15 3.17
N GLY A 67 5.31 7.06 2.85
CA GLY A 67 6.38 7.41 3.79
C GLY A 67 6.31 8.87 4.23
N ASP A 68 7.02 9.19 5.30
CA ASP A 68 7.15 10.55 5.78
C ASP A 68 7.96 11.43 4.81
N MET A 69 7.64 12.72 4.77
CA MET A 69 8.42 13.75 4.05
C MET A 69 9.05 14.70 5.04
N SER A 70 10.33 15.05 4.81
CA SER A 70 10.93 16.18 5.51
C SER A 70 10.21 17.50 5.16
N PRO A 71 10.18 18.49 6.07
CA PRO A 71 9.56 19.79 5.76
C PRO A 71 10.21 20.54 4.58
N ALA A 72 11.49 20.30 4.31
CA ALA A 72 12.18 20.88 3.15
C ALA A 72 11.73 20.19 1.86
N SER A 73 11.75 18.86 1.84
CA SER A 73 11.30 18.06 0.70
C SER A 73 9.84 18.33 0.35
N ALA A 74 8.96 18.48 1.35
CA ALA A 74 7.56 18.82 1.15
C ALA A 74 7.36 20.19 0.46
N ARG A 75 8.18 21.19 0.78
CA ARG A 75 8.13 22.51 0.13
C ARG A 75 8.55 22.43 -1.34
N ASP A 76 9.57 21.64 -1.64
CA ASP A 76 10.03 21.47 -3.03
C ASP A 76 9.04 20.63 -3.83
N ALA A 77 8.46 19.58 -3.25
CA ALA A 77 7.41 18.81 -3.88
C ALA A 77 6.16 19.67 -4.17
N ALA A 78 5.81 20.59 -3.27
CA ALA A 78 4.70 21.52 -3.51
C ALA A 78 4.97 22.44 -4.72
N LYS A 79 6.21 22.96 -4.88
CA LYS A 79 6.58 23.77 -6.05
C LYS A 79 6.45 22.97 -7.35
N GLU A 80 6.91 21.72 -7.36
CA GLU A 80 6.78 20.87 -8.55
C GLU A 80 5.32 20.48 -8.83
N ALA A 81 4.51 20.26 -7.80
CA ALA A 81 3.07 20.05 -7.95
C ALA A 81 2.40 21.28 -8.59
N ASP A 82 2.73 22.49 -8.14
CA ASP A 82 2.21 23.74 -8.72
C ASP A 82 2.67 23.95 -10.17
N ARG A 83 3.86 23.47 -10.53
CA ARG A 83 4.40 23.52 -11.89
C ARG A 83 3.67 22.55 -12.85
N ILE A 84 3.35 21.34 -12.39
CA ILE A 84 2.69 20.29 -13.18
C ILE A 84 1.18 20.54 -13.33
N ARG A 85 0.52 21.02 -12.27
CA ARG A 85 -0.93 21.21 -12.21
C ARG A 85 -1.53 21.95 -13.43
N PRO A 86 -1.00 23.10 -13.89
CA PRO A 86 -1.56 23.78 -15.06
C PRO A 86 -1.37 23.00 -16.36
N VAL A 87 -0.30 22.20 -16.49
CA VAL A 87 -0.07 21.34 -17.66
C VAL A 87 -1.13 20.24 -17.73
N LEU A 88 -1.37 19.54 -16.62
CA LEU A 88 -2.40 18.50 -16.55
C LEU A 88 -3.81 19.07 -16.74
N LYS A 89 -4.09 20.26 -16.18
CA LYS A 89 -5.36 20.97 -16.42
C LYS A 89 -5.59 21.20 -17.91
N ARG A 90 -4.59 21.75 -18.61
CA ARG A 90 -4.67 22.01 -20.05
C ARG A 90 -4.89 20.72 -20.85
N LEU A 91 -4.18 19.66 -20.50
CA LEU A 91 -4.34 18.34 -21.14
C LEU A 91 -5.75 17.78 -20.95
N TRP A 92 -6.28 17.87 -19.73
CA TRP A 92 -7.66 17.47 -19.43
C TRP A 92 -8.69 18.28 -20.23
N GLU A 93 -8.57 19.61 -20.28
CA GLU A 93 -9.44 20.49 -21.07
C GLU A 93 -9.38 20.15 -22.57
N GLN A 94 -8.22 19.75 -23.07
CA GLN A 94 -8.01 19.32 -24.47
C GLN A 94 -8.41 17.87 -24.73
N LYS A 95 -8.87 17.14 -23.70
CA LYS A 95 -9.20 15.71 -23.76
C LYS A 95 -8.03 14.81 -24.17
N LYS A 96 -6.82 15.16 -23.72
CA LYS A 96 -5.56 14.47 -24.01
C LYS A 96 -4.99 13.85 -22.74
N TRP A 97 -5.37 12.62 -22.47
CA TRP A 97 -5.01 11.91 -21.23
C TRP A 97 -4.27 10.59 -21.47
N ASP A 98 -3.86 10.31 -22.71
CA ASP A 98 -3.03 9.14 -22.97
C ASP A 98 -1.61 9.33 -22.38
N PRO A 99 -0.97 8.25 -21.89
CA PRO A 99 0.34 8.35 -21.23
C PRO A 99 1.45 8.99 -22.08
N ALA A 100 1.44 8.76 -23.40
CA ALA A 100 2.49 9.29 -24.28
C ALA A 100 2.37 10.81 -24.42
N THR A 101 1.16 11.32 -24.63
CA THR A 101 0.90 12.76 -24.71
C THR A 101 1.19 13.46 -23.37
N VAL A 102 0.81 12.84 -22.25
CA VAL A 102 1.08 13.40 -20.91
C VAL A 102 2.58 13.51 -20.66
N ARG A 103 3.33 12.44 -20.95
CA ARG A 103 4.79 12.42 -20.87
C ARG A 103 5.42 13.50 -21.74
N ALA A 104 5.05 13.58 -23.01
CA ALA A 104 5.56 14.57 -23.95
C ALA A 104 5.30 16.02 -23.51
N ALA A 105 4.24 16.26 -22.73
CA ALA A 105 3.93 17.58 -22.17
C ALA A 105 4.73 17.93 -20.91
N LEU A 106 5.20 16.92 -20.15
CA LEU A 106 5.93 17.10 -18.90
C LEU A 106 7.45 17.15 -19.09
N VAL A 107 8.01 16.39 -20.05
CA VAL A 107 9.45 16.42 -20.35
C VAL A 107 10.01 17.82 -20.64
N PRO A 108 9.32 18.72 -21.37
CA PRO A 108 9.79 20.09 -21.60
C PRO A 108 9.92 20.94 -20.31
N LEU A 109 9.39 20.47 -19.17
CA LEU A 109 9.65 21.06 -17.86
C LEU A 109 11.03 20.66 -17.29
N GLY A 110 11.82 19.87 -18.02
CA GLY A 110 13.17 19.48 -17.61
C GLY A 110 13.21 18.27 -16.67
N TYR A 111 12.14 17.48 -16.60
CA TYR A 111 12.16 16.22 -15.89
C TYR A 111 12.81 15.11 -16.73
N GLU A 112 13.61 14.28 -16.09
CA GLU A 112 14.23 13.13 -16.72
C GLU A 112 13.25 11.95 -16.70
N GLU A 113 13.00 11.36 -17.87
CA GLU A 113 12.14 10.18 -17.93
C GLU A 113 12.75 8.99 -17.18
N GLY A 114 11.93 8.43 -16.31
CA GLY A 114 12.13 7.14 -15.67
C GLY A 114 12.34 6.06 -16.72
N ARG A 115 13.52 5.44 -16.72
CA ARG A 115 13.78 4.23 -17.49
C ARG A 115 13.48 3.02 -16.63
N THR A 116 12.90 2.01 -17.24
CA THR A 116 12.67 0.72 -16.59
C THR A 116 13.58 -0.31 -17.24
N GLY A 117 14.27 -1.10 -16.44
CA GLY A 117 15.11 -2.19 -16.91
C GLY A 117 14.28 -3.37 -17.40
N ALA A 118 14.96 -4.37 -17.94
CA ALA A 118 14.31 -5.52 -18.56
C ALA A 118 13.43 -6.33 -17.58
N LYS A 119 13.59 -6.14 -16.27
CA LYS A 119 12.83 -6.84 -15.22
C LYS A 119 11.80 -5.94 -14.53
N GLY A 120 11.53 -4.75 -15.06
CA GLY A 120 10.57 -3.83 -14.45
C GLY A 120 11.16 -2.93 -13.36
N GLU A 121 12.47 -3.00 -13.11
CA GLU A 121 13.15 -2.17 -12.12
C GLU A 121 13.33 -0.73 -12.60
N PRO A 122 13.15 0.29 -11.74
CA PRO A 122 13.54 1.66 -12.07
C PRO A 122 15.06 1.73 -12.26
N LEU A 123 15.52 2.25 -13.39
CA LEU A 123 16.94 2.45 -13.67
C LEU A 123 17.38 3.85 -13.25
N ASP A 124 16.90 4.88 -13.95
CA ASP A 124 17.24 6.29 -13.76
C ASP A 124 16.05 7.17 -14.11
N GLY A 125 16.09 8.45 -13.74
CA GLY A 125 15.07 9.45 -14.09
C GLY A 125 14.03 9.65 -12.99
N THR A 126 13.48 10.86 -12.94
CA THR A 126 12.57 11.30 -11.87
C THR A 126 11.11 11.18 -12.26
N LEU A 127 10.77 11.22 -13.55
CA LEU A 127 9.41 11.23 -14.06
C LEU A 127 8.98 9.87 -14.61
N THR A 128 7.99 9.23 -13.99
CA THR A 128 7.30 8.07 -14.54
C THR A 128 5.88 8.44 -14.96
N VAL A 129 5.52 8.14 -16.21
CA VAL A 129 4.14 8.27 -16.72
C VAL A 129 3.69 6.93 -17.28
N ARG A 130 2.56 6.41 -16.77
CA ARG A 130 2.00 5.10 -17.13
C ARG A 130 0.48 5.15 -17.28
N ALA A 131 -0.10 4.09 -17.84
CA ALA A 131 -1.55 3.92 -17.89
C ALA A 131 -2.15 3.79 -16.48
N MET A 132 -3.46 4.02 -16.37
CA MET A 132 -4.21 3.74 -15.13
C MET A 132 -4.11 2.26 -14.77
N PHE A 133 -4.28 1.92 -13.49
CA PHE A 133 -4.39 0.53 -13.08
C PHE A 133 -5.64 -0.11 -13.68
N SER A 134 -5.50 -1.36 -14.11
CA SER A 134 -6.64 -2.20 -14.44
C SER A 134 -7.48 -2.48 -13.20
N ARG A 135 -8.80 -2.60 -13.39
CA ARG A 135 -9.75 -2.98 -12.35
C ARG A 135 -10.75 -3.99 -12.90
N TYR A 136 -11.16 -4.93 -12.06
CA TYR A 136 -12.22 -5.86 -12.42
C TYR A 136 -13.58 -5.17 -12.29
N THR A 137 -14.37 -5.12 -13.35
CA THR A 137 -15.68 -4.48 -13.39
C THR A 137 -16.57 -5.27 -14.34
N ASP A 138 -17.81 -5.54 -13.95
CA ASP A 138 -18.80 -6.26 -14.77
C ASP A 138 -18.27 -7.57 -15.38
N GLY A 139 -17.56 -8.37 -14.57
CA GLY A 139 -17.09 -9.70 -14.97
C GLY A 139 -15.86 -9.72 -15.89
N HIS A 140 -15.17 -8.60 -16.06
CA HIS A 140 -13.95 -8.53 -16.86
C HIS A 140 -12.97 -7.48 -16.34
N GLU A 141 -11.72 -7.59 -16.79
CA GLU A 141 -10.69 -6.60 -16.47
C GLU A 141 -10.81 -5.39 -17.40
N VAL A 142 -10.85 -4.19 -16.81
CA VAL A 142 -10.97 -2.91 -17.51
C VAL A 142 -9.84 -1.99 -17.09
N THR A 143 -9.07 -1.47 -18.04
CA THR A 143 -8.14 -0.37 -17.81
C THR A 143 -8.81 0.95 -18.17
N PRO A 144 -9.12 1.83 -17.20
CA PRO A 144 -9.67 3.15 -17.50
C PRO A 144 -8.73 3.96 -18.39
N GLU A 145 -9.28 4.73 -19.32
CA GLU A 145 -8.49 5.69 -20.08
C GLU A 145 -7.96 6.81 -19.16
N GLY A 146 -6.66 7.05 -19.25
CA GLY A 146 -5.99 8.09 -18.50
C GLY A 146 -4.50 7.77 -18.33
N ALA A 147 -3.83 8.65 -17.58
CA ALA A 147 -2.44 8.48 -17.22
C ALA A 147 -2.24 8.78 -15.73
N LEU A 148 -1.40 7.95 -15.12
CA LEU A 148 -0.80 8.20 -13.81
C LEU A 148 0.58 8.82 -14.02
N VAL A 149 0.92 9.79 -13.18
CA VAL A 149 2.19 10.49 -13.15
C VAL A 149 2.78 10.36 -11.74
N GLY A 150 3.99 9.84 -11.67
CA GLY A 150 4.81 9.85 -10.45
C GLY A 150 6.10 10.59 -10.73
N LEU A 151 6.32 11.70 -10.03
CA LEU A 151 7.58 12.45 -10.07
C LEU A 151 8.29 12.33 -8.73
N ARG A 152 9.51 11.79 -8.74
CA ARG A 152 10.41 11.77 -7.58
C ARG A 152 11.13 13.12 -7.47
N VAL A 153 10.88 13.85 -6.39
CA VAL A 153 11.49 15.17 -6.14
C VAL A 153 12.73 15.01 -5.26
N HIS A 154 12.62 14.16 -4.24
CA HIS A 154 13.68 13.72 -3.35
C HIS A 154 13.50 12.23 -3.06
N ASP A 155 14.45 11.61 -2.34
CA ASP A 155 14.31 10.20 -1.92
C ASP A 155 13.07 9.97 -1.05
N ASP A 156 12.72 10.96 -0.23
CA ASP A 156 11.59 10.96 0.69
C ASP A 156 10.34 11.69 0.17
N ALA A 157 10.35 12.28 -1.04
CA ALA A 157 9.23 13.09 -1.52
C ALA A 157 8.88 12.88 -3.00
N CYS A 158 7.58 12.75 -3.24
CA CYS A 158 6.96 12.53 -4.52
C CYS A 158 5.89 13.58 -4.82
N VAL A 159 5.72 13.88 -6.11
CA VAL A 159 4.45 14.39 -6.65
C VAL A 159 3.72 13.22 -7.31
N THR A 160 2.51 12.96 -6.84
CA THR A 160 1.61 11.95 -7.41
C THR A 160 0.49 12.68 -8.14
N ALA A 161 0.23 12.31 -9.38
CA ALA A 161 -0.80 12.96 -10.17
C ALA A 161 -1.48 11.99 -11.14
N PHE A 162 -2.64 12.40 -11.63
CA PHE A 162 -3.37 11.69 -12.65
C PHE A 162 -4.14 12.65 -13.56
N VAL A 163 -4.41 12.20 -14.78
CA VAL A 163 -5.37 12.82 -15.67
C VAL A 163 -6.19 11.73 -16.36
N GLN A 164 -7.51 11.87 -16.29
CA GLN A 164 -8.47 10.89 -16.83
C GLN A 164 -9.70 11.62 -17.36
N LYS A 165 -10.63 10.90 -17.99
CA LYS A 165 -11.84 11.50 -18.59
C LYS A 165 -12.63 12.38 -17.62
N SER A 166 -12.85 11.90 -16.39
CA SER A 166 -13.71 12.57 -15.41
C SER A 166 -13.05 13.79 -14.76
N ASN A 167 -11.75 13.77 -14.53
CA ASN A 167 -11.01 14.82 -13.80
C ASN A 167 -9.49 14.64 -13.92
N TYR A 168 -8.75 15.54 -13.26
CA TYR A 168 -7.31 15.44 -13.03
C TYR A 168 -7.01 15.77 -11.56
N GLY A 169 -5.86 15.33 -11.06
CA GLY A 169 -5.45 15.56 -9.68
C GLY A 169 -3.93 15.62 -9.54
N VAL A 170 -3.46 16.41 -8.57
CA VAL A 170 -2.04 16.52 -8.20
C VAL A 170 -1.95 16.66 -6.69
N THR A 171 -1.17 15.77 -6.08
CA THR A 171 -0.90 15.70 -4.64
C THR A 171 0.60 15.50 -4.41
N THR A 172 1.03 15.76 -3.18
CA THR A 172 2.41 15.51 -2.70
C THR A 172 2.37 14.55 -1.54
N ASN A 173 3.28 13.58 -1.51
CA ASN A 173 3.36 12.54 -0.49
C ASN A 173 4.78 11.97 -0.46
N GLY A 174 5.18 11.29 0.62
CA GLY A 174 6.38 10.46 0.56
C GLY A 174 6.15 9.20 -0.28
N PRO A 175 7.21 8.48 -0.63
CA PRO A 175 7.09 7.26 -1.44
C PRO A 175 6.32 6.17 -0.68
N TYR A 176 5.46 5.45 -1.39
CA TYR A 176 4.90 4.18 -0.93
C TYR A 176 5.97 3.10 -1.01
N LEU A 177 5.96 2.17 -0.04
CA LEU A 177 6.99 1.15 0.11
C LEU A 177 7.17 0.28 -1.14
N GLU A 178 6.08 -0.10 -1.79
CA GLU A 178 6.12 -1.02 -2.94
C GLU A 178 6.10 -0.31 -4.29
N THR A 179 5.37 0.81 -4.36
CA THR A 179 5.01 1.45 -5.62
C THR A 179 5.69 2.80 -5.83
N GLY A 180 6.55 3.22 -4.90
CA GLY A 180 7.28 4.47 -4.97
C GLY A 180 6.34 5.67 -5.02
N CYS A 181 6.39 6.47 -6.08
CA CYS A 181 5.55 7.66 -6.23
C CYS A 181 4.13 7.38 -6.76
N PHE A 182 3.67 6.14 -6.74
CA PHE A 182 2.28 5.80 -7.10
C PHE A 182 1.56 5.24 -5.89
N GLU A 183 0.33 5.71 -5.64
CA GLU A 183 -0.55 5.05 -4.69
C GLU A 183 -0.78 3.59 -5.12
N PRO A 184 -0.65 2.60 -4.19
CA PRO A 184 -0.95 1.22 -4.49
C PRO A 184 -2.38 1.07 -5.01
N PRO A 185 -2.62 0.17 -5.97
CA PRO A 185 -3.99 -0.14 -6.39
C PRO A 185 -4.78 -0.64 -5.17
N TYR A 186 -6.05 -0.28 -5.09
CA TYR A 186 -6.95 -0.79 -4.05
C TYR A 186 -7.05 -2.32 -4.17
N GLY A 187 -6.54 -3.04 -3.16
CA GLY A 187 -6.75 -4.47 -3.00
C GLY A 187 -8.11 -4.75 -2.36
N HIS A 188 -8.81 -5.76 -2.87
CA HIS A 188 -10.04 -6.33 -2.30
C HIS A 188 -9.72 -7.54 -1.42
#